data_AF-A0A1E4FSM7-F1
#
_entry.id   AF-A0A1E4FSM7-F1
#
_cell.length_a   1.000
_cell.length_b   1.000
_cell.length_c   1.000
_cell.angle_alpha   90.00
_cell.angle_beta   90.00
_cell.angle_gamma   90.00
#
_symmetry.space_group_name_H-M   'P 1'
#
loop_
_entity.id
_entity.type
_entity.pdbx_description
1 polymer ?
#
loop_
_entity_poly.entity_id
_entity_poly.type
_entity_poly.pdbx_seq_one_letter_code
_entity_poly.pdbx_strand_id
1 'polypeptide(L)'
;MSADDKKRATLDFGDLPETSIPAVDPNVVKAATRAAGFRETPRAPGSEPAEPAAVKPRRARRKTGRTQQFATRLKAETLEAIYAYADRHEITLAETIERAMSTLIDGEE
;
A
#
# COMPACT_ATOMS: atom_id res chain seq x y z
N MET A 1 27.10 -7.26 -29.61
CA MET A 1 26.28 -6.06 -29.31
C MET A 1 26.12 -6.01 -27.81
N SER A 2 26.69 -4.97 -27.19
CA SER A 2 26.88 -4.88 -25.75
C SER A 2 25.55 -4.73 -25.02
N ALA A 3 25.35 -5.53 -23.97
CA ALA A 3 24.24 -5.38 -23.05
C ALA A 3 24.53 -4.17 -22.15
N ASP A 4 23.91 -3.04 -22.46
CA ASP A 4 23.88 -1.89 -21.57
C ASP A 4 23.03 -2.22 -20.34
N ASP A 5 23.71 -2.49 -19.24
CA ASP A 5 23.17 -2.63 -17.90
C ASP A 5 22.46 -1.34 -17.50
N LYS A 6 21.11 -1.35 -17.49
CA LYS A 6 20.30 -0.26 -16.93
C LYS A 6 20.49 -0.21 -15.41
N LYS A 7 21.52 0.49 -14.97
CA LYS A 7 21.75 0.82 -13.56
C LYS A 7 20.58 1.66 -13.05
N ARG A 8 19.73 1.07 -12.21
CA ARG A 8 18.68 1.78 -11.48
C ARG A 8 19.35 2.81 -10.56
N ALA A 9 18.88 4.04 -10.59
CA ALA A 9 19.33 5.07 -9.65
C ALA A 9 18.86 4.70 -8.23
N THR A 10 19.75 4.09 -7.45
CA THR A 10 19.58 3.96 -6.00
C THR A 10 19.99 5.28 -5.37
N LEU A 11 19.09 5.89 -4.58
CA LEU A 11 19.45 6.98 -3.68
C LEU A 11 20.38 6.41 -2.61
N ASP A 12 21.68 6.53 -2.85
CA ASP A 12 22.72 6.19 -1.90
C ASP A 12 23.01 7.45 -1.07
N PHE A 13 22.61 7.42 0.20
CA PHE A 13 22.85 8.53 1.14
C PHE A 13 24.27 8.51 1.72
N GLY A 14 25.16 7.67 1.18
CA GLY A 14 26.54 7.55 1.63
C GLY A 14 26.66 6.98 3.03
N ASP A 15 27.90 6.92 3.51
CA ASP A 15 28.21 6.48 4.87
C ASP A 15 27.95 7.63 5.84
N LEU A 16 26.68 7.76 6.27
CA LEU A 16 26.31 8.73 7.29
C LEU A 16 26.93 8.30 8.62
N PRO A 17 27.57 9.22 9.37
CA PRO A 17 28.10 8.88 10.68
C PRO A 17 26.94 8.41 11.58
N GLU A 18 27.01 7.17 12.05
CA GLU A 18 26.16 6.63 13.12
C GLU A 18 26.45 7.40 14.41
N THR A 19 25.93 8.61 14.49
CA THR A 19 26.04 9.44 15.68
C THR A 19 25.02 8.88 16.65
N SER A 20 25.50 8.20 17.69
CA SER A 20 24.61 7.67 18.73
C SER A 20 23.84 8.83 19.34
N ILE A 21 22.52 8.77 19.23
CA ILE A 21 21.66 9.79 19.82
C ILE A 21 21.88 9.72 21.34
N PRO A 22 22.29 10.81 22.01
CA PRO A 22 22.47 10.79 23.45
C PRO A 22 21.13 10.48 24.11
N ALA A 23 21.13 9.59 25.10
CA ALA A 23 19.93 9.26 25.85
C ALA A 23 19.45 10.52 26.59
N VAL A 24 18.31 11.08 26.15
CA VAL A 24 17.70 12.26 26.77
C VAL A 24 16.80 11.80 27.91
N ASP A 25 16.97 12.40 29.09
CA ASP A 25 16.06 12.16 30.22
C ASP A 25 14.67 12.77 29.91
N PRO A 26 13.60 11.96 29.86
CA PRO A 26 12.25 12.43 29.58
C PRO A 26 11.75 13.46 30.60
N ASN A 27 12.29 13.49 31.82
CA ASN A 27 11.89 14.46 32.84
C ASN A 27 12.37 15.88 32.49
N VAL A 28 13.57 16.01 31.94
CA VAL A 28 14.14 17.29 31.49
C VAL A 28 13.30 17.86 30.35
N VAL A 29 12.87 17.00 29.42
CA VAL A 29 11.98 17.39 28.31
C VAL A 29 10.64 17.89 28.84
N LYS A 30 10.02 17.17 29.79
CA LYS A 30 8.75 17.57 30.42
C LYS A 30 8.85 18.89 31.18
N ALA A 31 9.97 19.13 31.87
CA ALA A 31 10.20 20.38 32.59
C ALA A 31 10.33 21.55 31.61
N ALA A 32 11.09 21.39 30.53
CA ALA A 32 11.27 22.41 29.50
C ALA A 32 9.96 22.74 28.76
N THR A 33 9.15 21.73 28.41
CA THR A 33 7.85 21.96 27.75
C THR A 33 6.85 22.65 28.65
N ARG A 34 6.83 22.33 29.96
CA ARG A 34 6.01 23.04 30.93
C ARG A 34 6.45 24.50 31.11
N ALA A 35 7.77 24.76 31.16
CA ALA A 35 8.31 26.12 31.24
C ALA A 35 7.97 26.96 29.99
N ALA A 36 7.91 26.32 28.81
CA ALA A 36 7.44 26.93 27.57
C ALA A 36 5.91 27.10 27.48
N GLY A 37 5.15 26.76 28.54
CA GLY A 37 3.71 26.99 28.62
C GLY A 37 2.85 25.90 27.99
N PHE A 38 3.43 24.79 27.55
CA PHE A 38 2.64 23.65 27.06
C PHE A 38 1.94 22.94 28.23
N ARG A 39 0.65 22.68 28.06
CA ARG A 39 -0.15 21.89 29.01
C ARG A 39 -0.19 20.44 28.57
N GLU A 40 -0.06 19.53 29.53
CA GLU A 40 -0.19 18.09 29.28
C GLU A 40 -1.63 17.77 28.90
N THR A 41 -1.84 17.24 27.70
CA THR A 41 -3.16 16.77 27.27
C THR A 41 -3.57 15.58 28.13
N PRO A 42 -4.80 15.56 28.68
CA PRO A 42 -5.29 14.42 29.45
C PRO A 42 -5.20 13.16 28.59
N ARG A 43 -4.46 12.17 29.09
CA ARG A 43 -4.28 10.89 28.41
C ARG A 43 -5.64 10.19 28.36
N ALA A 44 -6.08 9.79 27.16
CA ALA A 44 -7.31 9.04 27.02
C ALA A 44 -7.22 7.74 27.84
N PRO A 45 -8.29 7.32 28.55
CA PRO A 45 -8.29 6.05 29.26
C PRO A 45 -8.09 4.91 28.24
N GLY A 46 -6.97 4.19 28.36
CA GLY A 46 -6.62 3.07 27.47
C GLY A 46 -5.20 3.06 26.90
N SER A 47 -4.34 4.01 27.26
CA SER A 47 -2.95 4.08 26.78
C SER A 47 -1.97 3.26 27.63
N GLU A 48 -2.32 2.04 28.00
CA GLU A 48 -1.30 1.05 28.38
C GLU A 48 -0.60 0.58 27.10
N PRO A 49 0.66 0.10 27.15
CA PRO A 49 1.27 -0.55 26.00
C PRO A 49 0.40 -1.74 25.64
N ALA A 50 -0.33 -1.63 24.52
CA ALA A 50 -1.23 -2.69 24.10
C ALA A 50 -0.42 -3.98 23.86
N GLU A 51 -0.75 -5.04 24.58
CA GLU A 51 -0.46 -6.40 24.16
C GLU A 51 -0.86 -6.57 22.69
N PRO A 52 -0.15 -7.37 21.87
CA PRO A 52 -0.42 -7.48 20.44
C PRO A 52 -1.88 -7.85 20.26
N ALA A 53 -2.65 -6.90 19.73
CA ALA A 53 -4.10 -7.01 19.62
C ALA A 53 -4.44 -8.32 18.92
N ALA A 54 -5.17 -9.21 19.61
CA ALA A 54 -5.74 -10.40 19.00
C ALA A 54 -6.42 -9.96 17.70
N VAL A 55 -5.96 -10.52 16.58
CA VAL A 55 -6.43 -10.19 15.24
C VAL A 55 -7.94 -10.38 15.22
N LYS A 56 -8.70 -9.28 15.35
CA LYS A 56 -10.14 -9.31 15.20
C LYS A 56 -10.42 -9.89 13.81
N PRO A 57 -11.22 -10.96 13.68
CA PRO A 57 -11.55 -11.48 12.37
C PRO A 57 -12.19 -10.34 11.58
N ARG A 58 -11.52 -9.89 10.52
CA ARG A 58 -12.08 -8.87 9.61
C ARG A 58 -13.46 -9.38 9.22
N ARG A 59 -14.50 -8.60 9.53
CA ARG A 59 -15.87 -8.92 9.12
C ARG A 59 -15.83 -9.28 7.63
N ALA A 60 -16.20 -10.51 7.31
CA ALA A 60 -16.30 -10.93 5.92
C ALA A 60 -17.32 -10.00 5.26
N ARG A 61 -16.84 -9.19 4.31
CA ARG A 61 -17.69 -8.32 3.51
C ARG A 61 -18.75 -9.22 2.87
N ARG A 62 -20.04 -8.95 3.12
CA ARG A 62 -21.14 -9.68 2.47
C ARG A 62 -20.89 -9.61 0.96
N LYS A 63 -20.57 -10.75 0.33
CA LYS A 63 -20.43 -10.84 -1.12
C LYS A 63 -21.84 -10.79 -1.70
N THR A 64 -22.31 -9.59 -2.05
CA THR A 64 -23.47 -9.45 -2.93
C THR A 64 -23.08 -10.13 -4.24
N GLY A 65 -23.68 -11.27 -4.58
CA GLY A 65 -23.26 -12.18 -5.66
C GLY A 65 -23.32 -11.63 -7.09
N ARG A 66 -23.25 -10.31 -7.28
CA ARG A 66 -23.19 -9.64 -8.58
C ARG A 66 -21.85 -9.83 -9.29
N THR A 67 -20.75 -9.96 -8.53
CA THR A 67 -19.40 -10.15 -9.09
C THR A 67 -18.64 -11.21 -8.30
N GLN A 68 -17.87 -12.04 -9.01
CA GLN A 68 -17.01 -13.07 -8.44
C GLN A 68 -15.53 -12.71 -8.63
N GLN A 69 -14.66 -13.21 -7.75
CA GLN A 69 -13.23 -12.96 -7.87
C GLN A 69 -12.65 -13.86 -8.97
N PHE A 70 -11.87 -13.27 -9.86
CA PHE A 70 -11.16 -13.98 -10.92
C PHE A 70 -9.65 -13.95 -10.63
N ALA A 71 -9.05 -15.11 -10.34
CA ALA A 71 -7.64 -15.24 -10.01
C ALA A 71 -6.95 -16.07 -11.10
N THR A 72 -6.02 -15.45 -11.84
CA THR A 72 -5.31 -16.09 -12.95
C THR A 72 -3.86 -15.63 -13.03
N ARG A 73 -3.08 -16.29 -13.89
CA ARG A 73 -1.73 -15.88 -14.27
C ARG A 73 -1.71 -15.62 -15.77
N LEU A 74 -1.13 -14.49 -16.16
CA LEU A 74 -1.02 -14.06 -17.55
C LEU A 74 0.43 -13.72 -17.87
N LYS A 75 0.77 -13.68 -19.17
CA LYS A 75 2.04 -13.11 -19.62
C LYS A 75 2.06 -11.61 -19.32
N ALA A 76 3.26 -11.05 -19.07
CA ALA A 76 3.42 -9.63 -18.75
C ALA A 76 2.86 -8.72 -19.87
N GLU A 77 3.18 -9.04 -21.12
CA GLU A 77 2.70 -8.31 -22.31
C GLU A 77 1.17 -8.28 -22.39
N THR A 78 0.50 -9.39 -22.07
CA THR A 78 -0.97 -9.47 -22.06
C THR A 78 -1.55 -8.61 -20.95
N LEU A 79 -0.93 -8.61 -19.77
CA LEU A 79 -1.34 -7.78 -18.64
C LEU A 79 -1.24 -6.29 -18.97
N GLU A 80 -0.14 -5.88 -19.61
CA GLU A 80 0.07 -4.51 -20.07
C GLU A 80 -0.97 -4.10 -21.12
N ALA A 81 -1.28 -4.96 -22.08
CA ALA A 81 -2.32 -4.71 -23.07
C ALA A 81 -3.71 -4.50 -22.43
N ILE A 82 -4.05 -5.30 -21.42
CA ILE A 82 -5.32 -5.16 -20.67
C ILE A 82 -5.36 -3.81 -19.94
N TYR A 83 -4.29 -3.43 -19.23
CA TYR A 83 -4.21 -2.13 -18.56
C TYR A 83 -4.32 -0.97 -19.55
N ALA A 84 -3.54 -1.00 -20.63
CA ALA A 84 -3.54 0.05 -21.63
C ALA A 84 -4.89 0.18 -22.35
N TYR A 85 -5.65 -0.91 -22.51
CA TYR A 85 -7.02 -0.85 -23.02
C TYR A 85 -7.96 -0.22 -21.99
N ALA A 86 -7.92 -0.70 -20.75
CA ALA A 86 -8.77 -0.20 -19.66
C ALA A 86 -8.59 1.32 -19.46
N ASP A 87 -7.35 1.79 -19.42
CA ASP A 87 -7.01 3.21 -19.24
C ASP A 87 -7.50 4.07 -20.42
N ARG A 88 -7.30 3.62 -21.67
CA ARG A 88 -7.75 4.35 -22.87
C ARG A 88 -9.28 4.47 -22.96
N HIS A 89 -9.99 3.50 -22.41
CA HIS A 89 -11.45 3.45 -22.48
C HIS A 89 -12.13 3.88 -21.17
N GLU A 90 -11.36 4.27 -20.15
CA GLU A 90 -11.84 4.67 -18.83
C GLU A 90 -12.75 3.62 -18.18
N ILE A 91 -12.44 2.34 -18.38
CA ILE A 91 -13.21 1.19 -17.84
C ILE A 91 -12.39 0.37 -16.86
N THR A 92 -13.06 -0.52 -16.12
CA THR A 92 -12.39 -1.43 -15.18
C THR A 92 -11.72 -2.61 -15.89
N LEU A 93 -10.73 -3.24 -15.24
CA LEU A 93 -10.12 -4.48 -15.73
C LEU A 93 -11.15 -5.61 -15.89
N ALA A 94 -12.10 -5.71 -14.95
CA ALA A 94 -13.15 -6.72 -15.00
C ALA A 94 -14.03 -6.52 -16.23
N GLU A 95 -14.48 -5.29 -16.47
CA GLU A 95 -15.29 -4.94 -17.64
C GLU A 95 -14.52 -5.16 -18.96
N THR A 96 -13.21 -4.90 -18.98
CA THR A 96 -12.36 -5.18 -20.14
C THR A 96 -12.39 -6.67 -20.49
N ILE A 97 -12.29 -7.53 -19.48
CA ILE A 97 -12.35 -8.99 -19.66
C ILE A 97 -13.76 -9.44 -20.09
N GLU A 98 -14.81 -8.88 -19.50
CA GLU A 98 -16.20 -9.17 -19.87
C GLU A 98 -16.48 -8.82 -21.33
N ARG A 99 -16.08 -7.62 -21.78
CA ARG A 99 -16.21 -7.20 -23.19
C ARG A 99 -15.42 -8.10 -24.13
N ALA A 100 -14.19 -8.46 -23.78
CA ALA A 100 -13.39 -9.38 -24.58
C ALA A 100 -14.08 -10.74 -24.73
N MET A 101 -14.65 -11.28 -23.64
CA MET A 101 -15.41 -12.53 -23.70
C MET A 101 -16.66 -12.42 -24.56
N SER A 102 -17.43 -11.32 -24.45
CA SER A 102 -18.58 -11.08 -25.33
C SER A 102 -18.17 -11.06 -26.80
N THR A 103 -17.09 -10.36 -27.15
CA THR A 103 -16.62 -10.32 -28.55
C THR A 103 -16.15 -11.67 -29.08
N LEU A 104 -15.62 -12.55 -28.23
CA LEU A 104 -15.22 -13.90 -28.63
C LEU A 104 -16.43 -14.79 -28.86
N ILE A 105 -17.47 -14.66 -28.03
CA ILE A 105 -18.73 -15.42 -28.15
C ILE A 105 -19.51 -14.99 -29.40
N ASP A 106 -19.65 -13.68 -29.60
CA ASP A 106 -20.39 -13.12 -30.75
C ASP A 106 -19.71 -13.43 -32.10
N GLY A 107 -18.41 -13.73 -32.08
CA GLY A 107 -17.64 -14.13 -33.27
C GLY A 107 -17.68 -15.63 -33.59
N GLU A 108 -18.27 -16.46 -32.72
CA GLU A 108 -18.47 -17.89 -32.95
C GLU A 108 -19.83 -18.21 -33.61
N GLU A 109 -20.75 -17.24 -33.68
CA GLU A 109 -22.05 -17.33 -34.39
C GLU A 109 -21.95 -16.97 -35.88
#